data_AF-A0A0F8XQG1-F1
#
_entry.id   AF-A0A0F8XQG1-F1
#
_cell.length_a   1.000
_cell.length_b   1.000
_cell.length_c   1.000
_cell.angle_alpha   90.00
_cell.angle_beta   90.00
_cell.angle_gamma   90.00
#
_symmetry.space_group_name_H-M   'P 1'
#
loop_
_entity.id
_entity.type
_entity.pdbx_description
1 polymer ?
#
loop_
_entity_poly.entity_id
_entity_poly.type
_entity_poly.pdbx_seq_one_letter_code
_entity_poly.pdbx_strand_id
1 'polypeptide(L)'
;MKKPIKFRCSNLVAEIINDGINISPEGNVGASDANYLFQWLTSAVIYLKFTYPEFEPLSDYGKLITIDQFRKDIMLGCFDDYDGSGCLATESKQSNVSVSVSSFARIDSNHDFPEWVTHVIWFNK
;
A
#
# COMPACT_ATOMS: atom_id res chain seq x y z
N MET A 1 3.57 -25.75 -8.61
CA MET A 1 2.11 -25.47 -8.58
C MET A 1 1.80 -24.58 -7.38
N LYS A 2 1.49 -23.30 -7.59
CA LYS A 2 1.00 -22.41 -6.52
C LYS A 2 -0.49 -22.68 -6.34
N LYS A 3 -0.92 -23.07 -5.13
CA LYS A 3 -2.34 -23.24 -4.80
C LYS A 3 -3.02 -21.86 -4.86
N PRO A 4 -4.20 -21.73 -5.49
CA PRO A 4 -4.96 -20.49 -5.41
C PRO A 4 -5.43 -20.28 -3.97
N ILE A 5 -5.04 -19.16 -3.36
CA ILE A 5 -5.65 -18.69 -2.10
C ILE A 5 -7.03 -18.15 -2.49
N LYS A 6 -8.06 -18.93 -2.19
CA LYS A 6 -9.46 -18.49 -2.27
C LYS A 6 -9.70 -17.52 -1.12
N PHE A 7 -9.56 -16.22 -1.36
CA PHE A 7 -10.20 -15.23 -0.49
C PHE A 7 -11.71 -15.38 -0.67
N ARG A 8 -12.38 -16.01 0.30
CA ARG A 8 -13.84 -15.95 0.38
C ARG A 8 -14.20 -14.59 0.97
N CYS A 9 -14.77 -13.69 0.16
CA CYS A 9 -15.38 -12.44 0.64
C CYS A 9 -16.35 -12.67 1.82
N SER A 10 -16.86 -13.89 2.04
CA SER A 10 -17.74 -14.23 3.17
C SER A 10 -17.08 -14.14 4.55
N ASN A 11 -15.76 -14.34 4.67
CA ASN A 11 -15.08 -14.18 5.96
C ASN A 11 -14.75 -12.71 6.27
N LEU A 12 -14.59 -11.92 5.20
CA LEU A 12 -14.27 -10.50 5.25
C LEU A 12 -15.40 -9.66 5.87
N VAL A 13 -16.64 -9.98 5.49
CA VAL A 13 -17.85 -9.36 6.08
C VAL A 13 -18.04 -9.77 7.54
N ALA A 14 -17.63 -11.00 7.91
CA ALA A 14 -17.75 -11.48 9.29
C ALA A 14 -16.75 -10.80 10.24
N GLU A 15 -15.54 -10.46 9.78
CA GLU A 15 -14.56 -9.68 10.55
C GLU A 15 -15.02 -8.23 10.77
N ILE A 16 -15.59 -7.59 9.73
CA ILE A 16 -16.18 -6.23 9.82
C ILE A 16 -17.28 -6.14 10.89
N ILE A 17 -18.10 -7.19 11.02
CA ILE A 17 -19.15 -7.27 12.04
C ILE A 17 -18.56 -7.48 13.43
N ASN A 18 -17.44 -8.21 13.55
CA ASN A 18 -16.77 -8.47 14.83
C ASN A 18 -16.03 -7.24 15.39
N ASP A 19 -15.59 -6.31 14.53
CA ASP A 19 -14.89 -5.08 14.94
C ASP A 19 -15.85 -3.96 15.43
N GLY A 20 -17.14 -4.26 15.61
CA GLY A 20 -18.10 -3.36 16.25
C GLY A 20 -18.72 -2.32 15.32
N ILE A 21 -18.56 -2.46 14.00
CA ILE A 21 -19.25 -1.62 13.01
C ILE A 21 -20.72 -2.01 12.99
N ASN A 22 -21.58 -1.16 13.56
CA ASN A 22 -23.01 -1.44 13.64
C ASN A 22 -23.72 -0.94 12.37
N ILE A 23 -24.07 -1.88 11.50
CA ILE A 23 -24.86 -1.60 10.30
C ILE A 23 -26.32 -1.83 10.66
N SER A 24 -27.14 -0.78 10.60
CA SER A 24 -28.57 -0.91 10.87
C SER A 24 -29.25 -1.85 9.86
N PRO A 25 -30.39 -2.46 10.19
CA PRO A 25 -31.15 -3.29 9.23
C PRO A 25 -31.52 -2.54 7.93
N GLU A 26 -31.63 -1.22 8.00
CA GLU A 26 -31.89 -0.32 6.86
C GLU A 26 -30.62 0.06 6.08
N GLY A 27 -29.44 -0.44 6.50
CA GLY A 27 -28.15 -0.20 5.86
C GLY A 27 -27.46 1.10 6.30
N ASN A 28 -27.91 1.75 7.38
CA ASN A 28 -27.28 2.97 7.87
C ASN A 28 -26.05 2.63 8.71
N VAL A 29 -25.00 3.42 8.56
CA VAL A 29 -23.74 3.31 9.33
C VAL A 29 -23.53 4.64 10.04
N GLY A 30 -23.20 4.61 11.33
CA GLY A 30 -22.85 5.81 12.08
C GLY A 30 -21.66 6.53 11.46
N ALA A 31 -21.59 7.86 11.53
CA ALA A 31 -20.51 8.62 10.89
C ALA A 31 -19.10 8.24 11.41
N SER A 32 -18.98 7.86 12.69
CA SER A 32 -17.75 7.30 13.25
C SER A 32 -17.37 5.97 12.58
N ASP A 33 -18.36 5.10 12.42
CA ASP A 33 -18.18 3.73 11.93
C ASP A 33 -17.93 3.73 10.41
N ALA A 34 -18.47 4.72 9.70
CA ALA A 34 -18.18 4.96 8.29
C ALA A 34 -16.71 5.37 8.08
N ASN A 35 -16.14 6.18 8.98
CA ASN A 35 -14.72 6.53 8.92
C ASN A 35 -13.83 5.30 9.19
N TYR A 36 -14.18 4.47 10.17
CA TYR A 36 -13.47 3.21 10.42
C TYR A 36 -13.56 2.27 9.23
N LEU A 37 -14.75 2.09 8.65
CA LEU A 37 -14.96 1.26 7.47
C LEU A 37 -14.14 1.78 6.28
N PHE A 38 -14.08 3.09 6.07
CA PHE A 38 -13.28 3.70 5.00
C PHE A 38 -11.78 3.48 5.22
N GLN A 39 -11.27 3.69 6.43
CA GLN A 39 -9.86 3.42 6.77
C GLN A 39 -9.51 1.94 6.59
N TRP A 40 -10.41 1.05 6.97
CA TRP A 40 -10.22 -0.38 6.78
C TRP A 40 -10.23 -0.77 5.29
N LEU A 41 -11.22 -0.30 4.51
CA LEU A 41 -11.30 -0.58 3.07
C LEU A 41 -10.09 -0.06 2.31
N THR A 42 -9.64 1.15 2.64
CA THR A 42 -8.43 1.72 2.03
C THR A 42 -7.20 0.90 2.37
N SER A 43 -7.07 0.44 3.62
CA SER A 43 -5.99 -0.46 4.04
C SER A 43 -6.04 -1.82 3.33
N ALA A 44 -7.23 -2.41 3.17
CA ALA A 44 -7.43 -3.68 2.47
C ALA A 44 -7.09 -3.58 0.97
N VAL A 45 -7.47 -2.48 0.31
CA VAL A 45 -7.11 -2.22 -1.09
C VAL A 45 -5.60 -2.05 -1.25
N ILE A 46 -4.96 -1.33 -0.33
CA ILE A 46 -3.49 -1.20 -0.30
C ILE A 46 -2.87 -2.59 -0.13
N TYR A 47 -3.31 -3.38 0.85
CA TYR A 47 -2.82 -4.73 1.07
C TYR A 47 -2.96 -5.65 -0.15
N LEU A 48 -4.09 -5.59 -0.87
CA LEU A 48 -4.29 -6.36 -2.10
C LEU A 48 -3.30 -5.97 -3.19
N LYS A 49 -3.06 -4.67 -3.40
CA LYS A 49 -2.03 -4.18 -4.34
C LYS A 49 -0.62 -4.64 -3.97
N PHE A 50 -0.33 -4.72 -2.67
CA PHE A 50 0.94 -5.23 -2.15
C PHE A 50 1.09 -6.75 -2.35
N THR A 51 -0.01 -7.50 -2.26
CA THR A 51 0.00 -8.97 -2.38
C THR A 51 0.07 -9.42 -3.84
N TYR A 52 -0.56 -8.68 -4.75
CA TYR A 52 -0.65 -9.00 -6.18
C TYR A 52 -0.29 -7.80 -7.05
N PRO A 53 0.98 -7.36 -7.03
CA PRO A 53 1.43 -6.27 -7.88
C PRO A 53 1.41 -6.70 -9.35
N GLU A 54 1.08 -5.74 -10.23
CA GLU A 54 1.36 -5.85 -11.66
C GLU A 54 2.73 -5.25 -11.92
N PHE A 55 3.56 -5.93 -12.71
CA PHE A 55 4.92 -5.50 -12.99
C PHE A 55 5.12 -5.13 -14.44
N GLU A 56 5.84 -4.04 -14.66
CA GLU A 56 6.27 -3.54 -15.95
C GLU A 56 7.81 -3.41 -15.97
N PRO A 57 8.44 -3.37 -17.16
CA PRO A 57 9.84 -2.96 -17.26
C PRO A 57 10.07 -1.62 -16.55
N LEU A 58 11.27 -1.42 -16.01
CA LEU A 58 11.63 -0.12 -15.45
C LEU A 58 11.45 0.99 -16.49
N SER A 59 10.95 2.13 -16.04
CA SER A 59 10.88 3.32 -16.87
C SER A 59 12.29 3.77 -17.28
N ASP A 60 12.43 4.31 -18.49
CA ASP A 60 13.70 4.90 -18.97
C ASP A 60 14.05 6.23 -18.26
N TYR A 61 13.17 6.69 -17.37
CA TYR A 61 13.31 7.90 -16.56
C TYR A 61 12.99 7.59 -15.10
N GLY A 62 13.39 8.49 -14.20
CA GLY A 62 13.33 8.27 -12.76
C GLY A 62 14.60 7.65 -12.20
N LYS A 63 14.71 7.62 -10.87
CA LYS A 63 15.86 7.08 -10.14
C LYS A 63 15.44 5.81 -9.41
N LEU A 64 16.10 4.70 -9.71
CA LEU A 64 15.96 3.47 -8.94
C LEU A 64 16.79 3.58 -7.65
N ILE A 65 16.13 3.42 -6.49
CA ILE A 65 16.72 3.59 -5.15
C ILE A 65 16.35 2.34 -4.33
N THR A 66 17.29 1.74 -3.60
CA THR A 66 16.94 0.64 -2.68
C THR A 66 16.01 1.13 -1.58
N ILE A 67 15.12 0.27 -1.06
CA ILE A 67 14.23 0.65 0.04
C ILE A 67 15.02 1.20 1.23
N ASP A 68 16.13 0.57 1.61
CA ASP A 68 16.91 1.01 2.76
C ASP A 68 17.53 2.39 2.56
N GLN A 69 17.97 2.70 1.33
CA GLN A 69 18.47 4.03 1.02
C GLN A 69 17.32 5.05 1.02
N PHE A 70 16.19 4.72 0.40
CA PHE A 70 15.03 5.59 0.36
C PHE A 70 14.48 5.90 1.76
N ARG A 71 14.41 4.90 2.64
CA ARG A 71 14.05 5.06 4.06
C ARG A 71 15.01 6.02 4.77
N LYS A 72 16.33 5.85 4.59
CA LYS A 72 17.34 6.75 5.15
C LYS A 72 17.17 8.18 4.64
N ASP A 73 16.96 8.34 3.34
CA ASP A 73 16.81 9.65 2.70
C ASP A 73 15.57 10.39 3.22
N ILE A 74 14.44 9.68 3.40
CA ILE A 74 13.24 10.25 4.06
C ILE A 74 13.54 10.67 5.50
N MET A 75 14.19 9.81 6.28
CA MET A 75 14.53 10.13 7.68
C MET A 75 15.47 11.33 7.82
N LEU A 76 16.32 11.56 6.82
CA LEU A 76 17.25 12.69 6.76
C LEU A 76 16.60 13.95 6.15
N GLY A 77 15.34 13.90 5.73
CA GLY A 77 14.63 15.01 5.12
C GLY A 77 15.11 15.33 3.69
N CYS A 78 15.67 14.34 2.98
CA CYS A 78 16.07 14.50 1.58
C CYS A 78 14.90 14.34 0.60
N PHE A 79 13.76 13.85 1.07
CA PHE A 79 12.53 13.72 0.30
C PHE A 79 11.33 14.23 1.10
N ASP A 80 10.45 14.96 0.43
CA ASP A 80 9.09 15.25 0.87
C ASP A 80 8.03 14.93 -0.21
N ASP A 81 6.75 15.14 0.10
CA ASP A 81 5.65 14.88 -0.85
C ASP A 81 5.58 15.89 -2.02
N TYR A 82 6.34 16.99 -1.94
CA TYR A 82 6.43 18.01 -2.98
C TYR A 82 7.53 17.70 -4.00
N ASP A 83 8.58 16.99 -3.59
CA ASP A 83 9.71 16.61 -4.46
C ASP A 83 9.31 15.68 -5.61
N GLY A 84 8.29 14.84 -5.42
CA GLY A 84 7.98 13.83 -6.40
C GLY A 84 6.98 12.76 -5.96
N SER A 85 7.02 11.65 -6.69
CA SER A 85 6.32 10.42 -6.36
C SER A 85 7.04 9.25 -7.02
N GLY A 86 6.82 8.03 -6.54
CA GLY A 86 7.43 6.84 -7.10
C GLY A 86 6.49 5.66 -7.20
N CYS A 87 7.07 4.52 -7.58
CA CYS A 87 6.42 3.22 -7.46
C CYS A 87 7.36 2.23 -6.77
N LEU A 88 6.79 1.28 -6.04
CA LEU A 88 7.54 0.15 -5.50
C LEU A 88 8.09 -0.71 -6.64
N ALA A 89 9.30 -1.24 -6.47
CA ALA A 89 10.02 -1.90 -7.54
C ALA A 89 10.90 -3.06 -7.02
N THR A 90 11.32 -3.88 -7.96
CA THR A 90 12.46 -4.79 -7.82
C THR A 90 13.70 -4.14 -8.45
N GLU A 91 14.83 -4.86 -8.48
CA GLU A 91 16.02 -4.41 -9.23
C GLU A 91 15.80 -4.25 -10.75
N SER A 92 14.76 -4.88 -11.30
CA SER A 92 14.58 -5.00 -12.76
C SER A 92 13.19 -4.64 -13.28
N LYS A 93 12.22 -4.42 -12.39
CA LYS A 93 10.82 -4.11 -12.75
C LYS A 93 10.20 -3.13 -11.79
N GLN A 94 9.30 -2.29 -12.28
CA GLN A 94 8.47 -1.43 -11.45
C GLN A 94 7.08 -2.04 -11.29
N SER A 95 6.43 -1.81 -10.16
CA SER A 95 5.05 -2.21 -9.92
C SER A 95 4.06 -1.07 -10.16
N ASN A 96 2.78 -1.39 -10.27
CA ASN A 96 1.68 -0.40 -10.25
C ASN A 96 1.35 0.15 -8.84
N VAL A 97 2.17 -0.16 -7.83
CA VAL A 97 1.99 0.30 -6.45
C VAL A 97 2.71 1.63 -6.27
N SER A 98 1.95 2.72 -6.37
CA SER A 98 2.46 4.09 -6.18
C SER A 98 2.87 4.35 -4.73
N VAL A 99 3.90 5.17 -4.55
CA VAL A 99 4.40 5.59 -3.24
C VAL A 99 4.71 7.09 -3.22
N SER A 100 4.25 7.77 -2.17
CA SER A 100 4.70 9.10 -1.74
C SER A 100 5.51 8.97 -0.45
N VAL A 101 6.16 10.04 0.01
CA VAL A 101 6.90 10.03 1.28
C VAL A 101 5.95 9.74 2.43
N SER A 102 4.79 10.41 2.47
CA SER A 102 3.77 10.18 3.50
C SER A 102 3.18 8.76 3.45
N SER A 103 2.94 8.19 2.27
CA SER A 103 2.44 6.82 2.18
C SER A 103 3.52 5.83 2.62
N PHE A 104 4.77 6.04 2.21
CA PHE A 104 5.90 5.20 2.61
C PHE A 104 6.04 5.16 4.14
N ALA A 105 6.02 6.32 4.81
CA ALA A 105 6.11 6.40 6.26
C ALA A 105 4.97 5.65 6.98
N ARG A 106 3.76 5.64 6.40
CA ARG A 106 2.62 4.87 6.93
C ARG A 106 2.74 3.37 6.72
N ILE A 107 3.36 2.95 5.62
CA ILE A 107 3.62 1.53 5.33
C ILE A 107 4.72 1.02 6.27
N ASP A 108 5.84 1.73 6.35
CA ASP A 108 7.02 1.34 7.12
C ASP A 108 6.76 1.27 8.63
N SER A 109 5.87 2.12 9.15
CA SER A 109 5.49 2.10 10.57
C SER A 109 4.57 0.94 10.97
N ASN A 110 3.92 0.28 10.00
CA ASN A 110 2.88 -0.71 10.27
C ASN A 110 3.21 -2.12 9.74
N HIS A 111 4.03 -2.25 8.69
CA HIS A 111 4.31 -3.55 8.06
C HIS A 111 5.70 -3.62 7.43
N ASP A 112 6.37 -4.77 7.58
CA ASP A 112 7.48 -5.16 6.72
C ASP A 112 7.00 -5.10 5.25
N PHE A 113 7.78 -4.47 4.38
CA PHE A 113 7.51 -4.51 2.94
C PHE A 113 7.40 -5.97 2.48
N PRO A 114 6.53 -6.28 1.50
CA PRO A 114 6.52 -7.60 0.89
C PRO A 114 7.91 -7.99 0.39
N GLU A 115 8.27 -9.27 0.48
CA GLU A 115 9.61 -9.75 0.10
C GLU A 115 10.04 -9.38 -1.33
N TRP A 116 9.08 -9.15 -2.23
CA TRP A 116 9.38 -8.76 -3.61
C TRP A 116 9.87 -7.31 -3.71
N VAL A 117 9.55 -6.44 -2.75
CA VAL A 117 9.94 -5.04 -2.81
C VAL A 117 11.39 -4.92 -2.35
N THR A 118 12.25 -4.48 -3.26
CA THR A 118 13.66 -4.20 -2.93
C THR A 118 14.05 -2.76 -3.24
N HIS A 119 13.27 -2.09 -4.08
CA HIS A 119 13.54 -0.74 -4.58
C HIS A 119 12.29 0.12 -4.63
N VAL A 120 12.51 1.41 -4.84
CA VAL A 120 11.54 2.41 -5.29
C VAL A 120 12.12 3.02 -6.56
N ILE A 121 11.30 3.14 -7.62
CA ILE A 121 11.60 4.03 -8.73
C ILE A 121 10.97 5.38 -8.42
N TRP A 122 11.78 6.41 -8.23
CA TRP A 122 11.33 7.74 -7.83
C TRP A 122 11.39 8.72 -9.00
N PHE A 123 10.33 9.50 -9.18
CA PHE A 123 10.19 10.51 -10.21
C PHE A 123 10.09 11.87 -9.54
N ASN A 124 11.13 12.69 -9.70
CA ASN A 124 11.10 14.08 -9.27
C ASN A 124 10.12 14.88 -10.14
N LYS A 125 9.44 15.85 -9.53
CA LYS A 125 8.59 16.83 -10.24
C LYS A 125 9.39 17.94 -10.89
#